data_AF-Q46UT2-F1
#
_entry.id   AF-Q46UT2-F1
#
_cell.length_a   1.000
_cell.length_b   1.000
_cell.length_c   1.000
_cell.angle_alpha   90.00
_cell.angle_beta   90.00
_cell.angle_gamma   90.00
#
_symmetry.space_group_name_H-M   'P 1'
#
loop_
_entity.id
_entity.type
_entity.pdbx_description
1 polymer ?
#
loop_
_entity_poly.entity_id
_entity_poly.type
_entity_poly.pdbx_seq_one_letter_code
_entity_poly.pdbx_strand_id
1 'polypeptide(L)'
;MTYSLSRADVDSITDTELARSTTRLLPQWPDIPDDFREGNVYTRMAEARLLDYPMPAITLTFLPGFDDAAACAAIDRCVAAHLKAFDPGHEHRIAGVGYMISKVCTITGG
;
A
#
# COMPACT_ATOMS: atom_id res chain seq x y z
N MET A 1 -2.72 7.80 -16.13
CA MET A 1 -2.58 9.04 -15.33
C MET A 1 -1.53 8.79 -14.26
N THR A 2 -0.75 9.79 -13.84
CA THR A 2 0.21 9.58 -12.75
C THR A 2 -0.56 9.45 -11.44
N TYR A 3 -0.70 8.23 -10.94
CA TYR A 3 -1.27 7.98 -9.62
C TYR A 3 -0.45 8.72 -8.54
N SER A 4 -1.14 9.51 -7.73
CA SER A 4 -0.57 10.29 -6.64
C SER A 4 -1.40 10.07 -5.38
N LEU A 5 -0.74 9.91 -4.25
CA LEU A 5 -1.36 9.71 -2.96
C LEU A 5 -0.90 10.82 -2.03
N SER A 6 -1.83 11.52 -1.39
CA SER A 6 -1.50 12.57 -0.41
C SER A 6 -1.64 12.05 1.02
N ARG A 7 -1.01 12.74 1.98
CA ARG A 7 -1.16 12.44 3.41
C ARG A 7 -2.62 12.51 3.87
N ALA A 8 -3.36 13.49 3.35
CA ALA A 8 -4.78 13.66 3.62
C ALA A 8 -5.63 12.50 3.11
N ASP A 9 -5.26 11.88 1.97
CA ASP A 9 -5.95 10.69 1.47
C ASP A 9 -5.76 9.51 2.42
N VAL A 10 -4.53 9.27 2.89
CA VAL A 10 -4.21 8.21 3.85
C VAL A 10 -4.95 8.43 5.17
N ASP A 11 -5.01 9.67 5.68
CA ASP A 11 -5.74 10.01 6.91
C ASP A 11 -7.27 10.00 6.75
N SER A 12 -7.77 10.10 5.52
CA SER A 12 -9.21 10.06 5.26
C SER A 12 -9.83 8.67 5.38
N ILE A 13 -9.00 7.62 5.53
CA ILE A 13 -9.47 6.25 5.74
C ILE A 13 -10.19 6.15 7.08
N THR A 14 -11.49 5.89 7.00
CA THR A 14 -12.34 5.73 8.18
C THR A 14 -12.24 4.34 8.78
N ASP A 15 -12.58 4.18 10.06
CA ASP A 15 -12.67 2.85 10.69
C ASP A 15 -13.70 1.94 10.00
N THR A 16 -14.72 2.53 9.36
CA THR A 16 -15.71 1.78 8.59
C THR A 16 -15.07 1.16 7.35
N GLU A 17 -14.22 1.90 6.63
CA GLU A 17 -13.46 1.38 5.48
C GLU A 17 -12.42 0.35 5.92
N LEU A 18 -11.79 0.53 7.07
CA LEU A 18 -10.87 -0.47 7.63
C LEU A 18 -11.57 -1.79 7.99
N ALA A 19 -12.82 -1.72 8.45
CA ALA A 19 -13.63 -2.88 8.80
C ALA A 19 -14.29 -3.54 7.58
N ARG A 20 -14.76 -2.76 6.61
CA ARG A 20 -15.52 -3.23 5.43
C ARG A 20 -14.68 -3.35 4.17
N SER A 21 -13.41 -3.01 4.23
CA SER A 21 -12.50 -2.79 3.10
C SER A 21 -12.87 -1.60 2.22
N THR A 22 -11.90 -1.12 1.43
CA THR A 22 -12.11 -0.04 0.46
C THR A 22 -11.19 -0.22 -0.74
N THR A 23 -11.61 0.27 -1.90
CA THR A 23 -10.82 0.32 -3.14
C THR A 23 -10.58 1.75 -3.61
N ARG A 24 -11.02 2.75 -2.83
CA ARG A 24 -11.07 4.15 -3.26
C ARG A 24 -9.69 4.72 -3.61
N LEU A 25 -8.64 4.32 -2.89
CA LEU A 25 -7.27 4.79 -3.14
C LEU A 25 -6.45 3.78 -3.95
N LEU A 26 -7.04 2.67 -4.41
CA LEU A 26 -6.29 1.72 -5.25
C LEU A 26 -6.12 2.29 -6.67
N PRO A 27 -4.89 2.26 -7.22
CA PRO A 27 -4.67 2.59 -8.61
C PRO A 27 -5.41 1.61 -9.52
N GLN A 28 -5.89 2.09 -10.67
CA GLN A 28 -6.45 1.22 -11.71
C GLN A 28 -5.34 0.36 -12.32
N TRP A 29 -5.66 -0.87 -12.74
CA TRP A 29 -4.69 -1.82 -13.30
C TRP A 29 -3.75 -1.24 -14.38
N PRO A 30 -4.23 -0.48 -15.38
CA PRO A 30 -3.35 0.10 -16.40
C PRO A 30 -2.43 1.23 -15.88
N ASP A 31 -2.72 1.83 -14.72
CA ASP A 31 -1.87 2.86 -14.11
C ASP A 31 -0.77 2.26 -13.22
N ILE A 32 -0.79 0.95 -12.99
CA ILE A 32 0.22 0.24 -12.20
C ILE A 32 1.41 -0.09 -13.12
N PRO A 33 2.64 0.33 -12.77
CA PRO A 33 3.82 -0.03 -13.55
C PRO A 33 4.03 -1.55 -13.63
N ASP A 34 4.58 -2.04 -14.74
CA ASP A 34 4.80 -3.47 -14.96
C ASP A 34 5.60 -4.12 -13.81
N ASP A 35 6.60 -3.44 -13.26
CA ASP A 35 7.41 -3.92 -12.12
C ASP A 35 6.57 -4.29 -10.88
N PHE A 36 5.42 -3.62 -10.67
CA PHE A 36 4.51 -3.95 -9.58
C PHE A 36 3.54 -5.07 -9.96
N ARG A 37 3.23 -5.22 -11.25
CA ARG A 37 2.39 -6.32 -11.76
C ARG A 37 3.15 -7.65 -11.79
N GLU A 38 4.43 -7.63 -12.13
CA GLU A 38 5.31 -8.81 -12.10
C GLU A 38 5.73 -9.19 -10.67
N GLY A 39 5.76 -8.21 -9.77
CA GLY A 39 6.03 -8.39 -8.35
C GLY A 39 7.42 -7.88 -7.95
N ASN A 40 7.46 -7.08 -6.88
CA ASN A 40 8.65 -6.43 -6.36
C ASN A 40 8.68 -6.45 -4.82
N VAL A 41 9.62 -5.72 -4.22
CA VAL A 41 9.75 -5.67 -2.75
C VAL A 41 8.50 -5.11 -2.07
N TYR A 42 7.82 -4.15 -2.70
CA TYR A 42 6.59 -3.54 -2.17
C TYR A 42 5.41 -4.50 -2.22
N THR A 43 5.27 -5.25 -3.32
CA THR A 43 4.21 -6.26 -3.43
C THR A 43 4.45 -7.42 -2.47
N ARG A 44 5.70 -7.84 -2.28
CA ARG A 44 6.05 -8.84 -1.25
C ARG A 44 5.74 -8.36 0.16
N MET A 45 5.95 -7.08 0.45
CA MET A 45 5.55 -6.50 1.74
C MET A 45 4.02 -6.50 1.90
N ALA A 46 3.28 -6.11 0.86
CA ALA A 46 1.82 -6.16 0.86
C ALA A 46 1.28 -7.59 1.05
N GLU A 47 1.89 -8.56 0.39
CA GLU A 47 1.55 -9.97 0.50
C GLU A 47 1.90 -10.55 1.88
N ALA A 48 3.09 -10.24 2.40
CA ALA A 48 3.49 -10.63 3.76
C ALA A 48 2.51 -10.07 4.80
N ARG A 49 2.03 -8.83 4.62
CA ARG A 49 1.02 -8.21 5.49
C ARG A 49 -0.35 -8.88 5.37
N LEU A 50 -0.74 -9.31 4.17
CA LEU A 50 -2.02 -9.99 3.91
C LEU A 50 -2.04 -11.41 4.49
N LEU A 51 -0.95 -12.14 4.30
CA LEU A 51 -0.81 -13.55 4.69
C LEU A 51 -0.22 -13.73 6.10
N ASP A 52 0.07 -12.63 6.79
CA ASP A 52 0.70 -12.59 8.12
C ASP A 52 2.04 -13.37 8.17
N TYR A 53 2.82 -13.26 7.10
CA TYR A 53 4.16 -13.85 7.01
C TYR A 53 5.24 -12.89 7.52
N PRO A 54 6.40 -13.41 7.98
CA PRO A 54 7.49 -12.58 8.43
C PRO A 54 7.97 -11.65 7.32
N MET A 55 8.05 -10.35 7.62
CA MET A 55 8.57 -9.37 6.68
C MET A 55 10.03 -9.69 6.32
N PRO A 56 10.42 -9.56 5.03
CA PRO A 56 11.81 -9.65 4.64
C PRO A 56 12.62 -8.54 5.34
N ALA A 57 13.91 -8.78 5.55
CA ALA A 57 14.81 -7.79 6.13
C ALA A 57 14.97 -6.60 5.16
N ILE A 58 14.17 -5.56 5.37
CA ILE A 58 14.14 -4.36 4.54
C ILE A 58 14.19 -3.11 5.41
N THR A 59 14.82 -2.07 4.88
CA THR A 59 14.81 -0.74 5.49
C THR A 59 13.73 0.09 4.82
N LEU A 60 12.83 0.66 5.63
CA LEU A 60 11.75 1.51 5.16
C LEU A 60 12.07 2.96 5.56
N THR A 61 12.08 3.85 4.57
CA THR A 61 12.28 5.29 4.77
C THR A 61 11.05 6.03 4.24
N PHE A 62 10.37 6.80 5.09
CA PHE A 62 9.23 7.60 4.66
C PHE A 62 9.68 8.77 3.75
N LEU A 63 8.86 9.06 2.74
CA LEU A 63 9.07 10.20 1.86
C LEU A 63 8.70 11.51 2.58
N PRO A 64 9.28 12.66 2.16
CA PRO A 64 8.92 13.97 2.73
C PRO A 64 7.42 14.22 2.66
N GLY A 65 6.80 14.58 3.80
CA GLY A 65 5.34 14.73 3.93
C GLY A 65 4.61 13.50 4.49
N PHE A 66 5.35 12.41 4.75
CA PHE A 66 4.89 11.21 5.45
C PHE A 66 5.84 10.80 6.58
N ASP A 67 6.68 11.71 7.07
CA ASP A 67 7.69 11.50 8.12
C ASP A 67 7.16 11.78 9.54
N ASP A 68 5.85 11.96 9.68
CA ASP A 68 5.22 12.20 10.98
C ASP A 68 5.06 10.91 11.80
N ALA A 69 5.01 11.05 13.13
CA ALA A 69 4.88 9.91 14.05
C ALA A 69 3.60 9.09 13.83
N ALA A 70 2.56 9.67 13.22
CA ALA A 70 1.32 8.98 12.91
C ALA A 70 1.32 8.34 11.51
N ALA A 71 2.26 8.69 10.63
CA ALA A 71 2.32 8.21 9.25
C ALA A 71 2.42 6.69 9.17
N CYS A 72 3.23 6.09 10.04
CA CYS A 72 3.40 4.64 10.11
C CYS A 72 2.08 3.93 10.45
N ALA A 73 1.32 4.45 11.42
CA ALA A 73 0.01 3.90 11.78
C ALA A 73 -1.03 4.16 10.68
N ALA A 74 -0.98 5.33 10.04
CA ALA A 74 -1.92 5.71 8.99
C ALA A 74 -1.73 4.85 7.72
N ILE A 75 -0.48 4.60 7.31
CA ILE A 75 -0.21 3.71 6.17
C ILE A 75 -0.59 2.26 6.49
N ASP A 76 -0.30 1.76 7.70
CA ASP A 76 -0.67 0.39 8.05
C ASP A 76 -2.20 0.20 8.00
N ARG A 77 -2.97 1.17 8.52
CA ARG A 77 -4.43 1.19 8.40
C ARG A 77 -4.88 1.24 6.95
N CYS A 78 -4.29 2.12 6.14
CA CYS A 78 -4.63 2.24 4.74
C CYS A 78 -4.35 0.94 3.97
N VAL A 79 -3.17 0.35 4.15
CA VAL A 79 -2.79 -0.94 3.55
C VAL A 79 -3.76 -2.04 4.00
N ALA A 80 -4.04 -2.15 5.29
CA ALA A 80 -4.96 -3.16 5.82
C ALA A 80 -6.39 -3.01 5.28
N ALA A 81 -6.89 -1.77 5.14
CA ALA A 81 -8.22 -1.51 4.59
C ALA A 81 -8.34 -1.95 3.12
N HIS A 82 -7.30 -1.73 2.32
CA HIS A 82 -7.29 -2.11 0.90
C HIS A 82 -6.96 -3.59 0.68
N LEU A 83 -6.13 -4.20 1.52
CA LEU A 83 -5.81 -5.63 1.45
C LEU A 83 -7.01 -6.54 1.76
N LYS A 84 -7.93 -6.08 2.60
CA LYS A 84 -9.19 -6.79 2.89
C LYS A 84 -10.22 -6.72 1.75
N ALA A 85 -9.99 -5.90 0.72
CA ALA A 85 -10.94 -5.73 -0.36
C ALA A 85 -11.10 -7.01 -1.16
N PHE A 86 -12.34 -7.47 -1.36
CA PHE A 86 -12.63 -8.72 -2.07
C PHE A 86 -12.46 -8.58 -3.60
N ASP A 87 -12.59 -7.35 -4.10
CA ASP A 87 -12.34 -6.92 -5.46
C ASP A 87 -11.42 -5.68 -5.40
N PRO A 88 -10.48 -5.47 -6.33
CA PRO A 88 -10.15 -6.28 -7.51
C PRO A 88 -9.43 -7.60 -7.16
N GLY A 89 -9.19 -8.45 -8.17
CA GLY A 89 -8.50 -9.74 -8.02
C GLY A 89 -7.16 -9.64 -7.30
N HIS A 90 -6.69 -10.76 -6.72
CA HIS A 90 -5.52 -10.81 -5.83
C HIS A 90 -4.28 -10.09 -6.39
N GLU A 91 -3.93 -10.34 -7.66
CA GLU A 91 -2.79 -9.69 -8.33
C GLU A 91 -2.94 -8.17 -8.40
N HIS A 92 -4.11 -7.66 -8.81
CA HIS A 92 -4.37 -6.22 -8.85
C HIS A 92 -4.32 -5.61 -7.47
N ARG A 93 -4.93 -6.25 -6.47
CA ARG A 93 -4.88 -5.75 -5.09
C ARG A 93 -3.45 -5.66 -4.58
N ILE A 94 -2.66 -6.71 -4.72
CA ILE A 94 -1.26 -6.73 -4.25
C ILE A 94 -0.40 -5.73 -5.03
N ALA A 95 -0.51 -5.69 -6.36
CA ALA A 95 0.25 -4.76 -7.19
C ALA A 95 -0.13 -3.29 -6.88
N GLY A 96 -1.42 -3.02 -6.70
CA GLY A 96 -1.93 -1.69 -6.40
C GLY A 96 -1.55 -1.21 -5.00
N VAL A 97 -1.66 -2.08 -3.99
CA VAL A 97 -1.18 -1.78 -2.62
C VAL A 97 0.33 -1.58 -2.62
N GLY A 98 1.09 -2.43 -3.30
CA GLY A 98 2.54 -2.25 -3.45
C GLY A 98 2.89 -0.89 -4.06
N TYR A 99 2.18 -0.48 -5.11
CA TYR A 99 2.41 0.81 -5.74
C TYR A 99 2.01 1.97 -4.82
N MET A 100 0.92 1.83 -4.06
CA MET A 100 0.50 2.80 -3.04
C MET A 100 1.57 2.99 -1.95
N ILE A 101 2.15 1.90 -1.45
CA ILE A 101 3.26 1.96 -0.47
C ILE A 101 4.44 2.73 -1.05
N SER A 102 4.79 2.50 -2.32
CA SER A 102 5.90 3.21 -2.98
C SER A 102 5.74 4.74 -3.07
N LYS A 103 4.51 5.25 -2.94
CA LYS A 103 4.22 6.70 -2.92
C LYS A 103 4.35 7.34 -1.54
N VAL A 104 4.49 6.53 -0.49
CA VAL A 104 4.56 6.98 0.90
C VAL A 104 5.93 6.71 1.49
N CYS A 105 6.51 5.57 1.17
CA CYS A 105 7.83 5.19 1.65
C CYS A 105 8.65 4.54 0.54
N THR A 106 9.96 4.73 0.66
CA THR A 106 10.94 4.01 -0.13
C THR A 106 11.42 2.82 0.68
N ILE A 107 11.35 1.64 0.08
CA ILE A 107 11.93 0.44 0.63
C ILE A 107 13.31 0.22 -0.01
N THR A 108 14.33 0.16 0.82
CA THR A 108 15.67 -0.26 0.44
C THR A 108 15.96 -1.61 1.12
N GLY A 109 16.01 -2.67 0.33
CA GLY A 109 16.40 -4.01 0.78
C GLY A 109 17.89 -4.22 0.62
N GLY A 110 18.52 -4.84 1.62
CA GLY A 110 19.96 -5.18 1.64
C GLY A 110 20.34 -6.39 0.81
#